data_AF-A0A8T5P1B5-F1
#
_entry.id   AF-A0A8T5P1B5-F1
#
_cell.length_a   1.000
_cell.length_b   1.000
_cell.length_c   1.000
_cell.angle_alpha   90.00
_cell.angle_beta   90.00
_cell.angle_gamma   90.00
#
_symmetry.space_group_name_H-M   'P 1'
#
loop_
_entity.id
_entity.type
_entity.pdbx_description
1 polymer ?
#
loop_
_entity_poly.entity_id
_entity_poly.type
_entity_poly.pdbx_seq_one_letter_code
_entity_poly.pdbx_strand_id
1 'polypeptide(L)'
;MLLDIIRPDSGEIKILGSAQPEETKDLIGYLPEERGLYRRLTVMDSLLYLGALKNYQSKKRALELLEQMEMLQHKDKKLSELSKGMQQKIQLIAAICHDPELIILDEPFSGLDPVNMKLVKEMIVELGKEGKTILISTHMMDQVERMCSRIFMMHRG
;
A
#
# COMPACT_ATOMS: atom_id res chain seq x y z
N MET A 1 -11.78 11.54 -3.16
CA MET A 1 -13.03 10.85 -3.50
C MET A 1 -13.09 9.48 -2.86
N LEU A 2 -12.32 8.47 -3.30
CA LEU A 2 -12.36 7.13 -2.65
C LEU A 2 -11.89 7.15 -1.18
N LEU A 3 -10.79 7.86 -0.89
CA LEU A 3 -10.24 7.94 0.47
C LEU A 3 -10.89 9.02 1.35
N ASP A 4 -12.01 9.60 0.90
CA ASP A 4 -12.69 10.74 1.55
C ASP A 4 -11.85 12.03 1.76
N ILE A 5 -10.66 12.13 1.15
CA ILE A 5 -9.82 13.35 1.18
C ILE A 5 -10.50 14.53 0.46
N ILE A 6 -11.28 14.23 -0.59
CA ILE A 6 -12.02 15.20 -1.40
C ILE A 6 -13.41 14.61 -1.67
N ARG A 7 -14.46 15.41 -1.49
CA ARG A 7 -15.85 15.00 -1.75
C ARG A 7 -16.27 15.26 -3.20
N PRO A 8 -17.10 14.40 -3.81
CA PRO A 8 -17.63 14.64 -5.14
C PRO A 8 -18.69 15.76 -5.11
N ASP A 9 -18.83 16.50 -6.22
CA ASP A 9 -19.91 17.48 -6.37
C ASP A 9 -21.28 16.81 -6.54
N SER A 10 -21.32 15.61 -7.12
CA SER A 10 -22.54 14.82 -7.32
C SER A 10 -22.22 13.32 -7.45
N GLY A 11 -23.24 12.47 -7.30
CA GLY A 11 -23.09 11.01 -7.33
C GLY A 11 -22.85 10.37 -5.96
N GLU A 12 -22.67 9.05 -5.95
CA GLU A 12 -22.37 8.28 -4.74
C GLU A 12 -21.16 7.37 -4.95
N ILE A 13 -20.39 7.16 -3.88
CA ILE A 13 -19.27 6.22 -3.84
C ILE A 13 -19.56 5.24 -2.71
N LYS A 14 -19.52 3.94 -3.04
CA LYS A 14 -19.67 2.86 -2.06
C LYS A 14 -18.41 2.01 -2.06
N ILE A 15 -17.77 1.88 -0.91
CA ILE A 15 -16.58 1.05 -0.70
C ILE A 15 -16.99 -0.12 0.17
N LEU A 16 -16.70 -1.34 -0.27
CA LEU A 16 -17.08 -2.57 0.43
C LEU A 16 -18.58 -2.59 0.84
N GLY A 17 -19.44 -2.01 -0.02
CA GLY A 17 -20.88 -1.92 0.20
C GLY A 17 -21.37 -0.74 1.05
N SER A 18 -20.47 0.01 1.72
CA SER A 18 -20.85 1.17 2.53
C SER A 18 -20.51 2.51 1.86
N ALA A 19 -21.39 3.49 2.03
CA ALA A 19 -21.13 4.89 1.65
C ALA A 19 -20.49 5.70 2.79
N GLN A 20 -20.30 5.10 3.97
CA GLN A 20 -19.74 5.76 5.15
C GLN A 20 -18.23 5.50 5.26
N PRO A 21 -17.39 6.54 5.18
CA PRO A 21 -15.93 6.39 5.28
C PRO A 21 -15.47 5.80 6.62
N GLU A 22 -16.14 6.16 7.73
CA GLU A 22 -15.81 5.67 9.07
C GLU A 22 -15.89 4.14 9.21
N GLU A 23 -16.82 3.51 8.48
CA GLU A 23 -17.02 2.05 8.50
C GLU A 23 -15.97 1.30 7.68
N THR A 24 -15.31 1.99 6.73
CA THR A 24 -14.45 1.35 5.72
C THR A 24 -12.98 1.76 5.82
N LYS A 25 -12.67 2.88 6.50
CA LYS A 25 -11.31 3.45 6.56
C LYS A 25 -10.26 2.45 7.05
N ASP A 26 -10.62 1.58 8.01
CA ASP A 26 -9.70 0.60 8.59
C ASP A 26 -9.51 -0.62 7.68
N LEU A 27 -10.44 -0.84 6.76
CA LEU A 27 -10.39 -1.92 5.76
C LEU A 27 -9.63 -1.53 4.49
N ILE A 28 -9.18 -0.28 4.40
CA ILE A 28 -8.45 0.25 3.25
C ILE A 28 -6.97 0.39 3.57
N GLY A 29 -6.14 -0.23 2.73
CA GLY A 29 -4.71 0.02 2.61
C GLY A 29 -4.45 1.06 1.52
N TYR A 30 -3.61 2.05 1.79
CA TYR A 30 -3.28 3.08 0.80
C TYR A 30 -1.78 3.34 0.73
N LEU A 31 -1.23 3.23 -0.49
CA LEU A 31 0.11 3.65 -0.85
C LEU A 31 0.02 4.89 -1.74
N PRO A 32 0.38 6.09 -1.25
CA PRO A 32 0.47 7.30 -2.08
C PRO A 32 1.73 7.30 -2.97
N GLU A 33 1.69 8.05 -4.08
CA GLU A 33 2.86 8.31 -4.93
C GLU A 33 3.95 9.06 -4.13
N GLU A 34 3.54 10.08 -3.37
CA GLU A 34 4.45 10.83 -2.52
C GLU A 34 4.75 10.11 -1.20
N ARG A 35 6.04 10.09 -0.85
CA ARG A 35 6.51 9.33 0.30
C ARG A 35 6.19 10.04 1.62
N GLY A 36 5.31 9.46 2.44
CA GLY A 36 4.79 10.08 3.66
C GLY A 36 5.28 9.53 5.02
N LEU A 37 6.26 8.62 5.09
CA LEU A 37 6.61 8.00 6.39
C LEU A 37 7.40 8.92 7.34
N TYR A 38 7.18 8.74 8.65
CA TYR A 38 7.82 9.51 9.72
C TYR A 38 9.33 9.26 9.81
N ARG A 39 10.12 10.10 9.13
CA ARG A 39 11.57 9.94 8.93
C ARG A 39 12.41 9.68 10.20
N ARG A 40 11.95 10.14 11.37
CA ARG A 40 12.66 10.03 12.65
C ARG A 40 12.41 8.70 13.38
N LEU A 41 11.32 8.00 13.06
CA LEU A 41 10.98 6.73 13.66
C LEU A 41 11.78 5.58 13.03
N THR A 42 11.95 4.51 13.78
CA THR A 42 12.45 3.25 13.23
C THR A 42 11.41 2.62 12.31
N VAL A 43 11.84 1.71 11.44
CA VAL A 43 10.92 0.95 10.58
C VAL A 43 9.85 0.24 11.40
N MET A 44 10.26 -0.51 12.43
CA MET A 44 9.34 -1.27 13.27
C MET A 44 8.37 -0.35 14.01
N ASP A 45 8.86 0.74 14.63
CA ASP A 45 7.99 1.68 15.34
C ASP A 45 6.97 2.34 14.41
N SER A 46 7.38 2.66 13.18
CA SER A 46 6.49 3.24 12.18
C SER A 46 5.38 2.28 11.78
N LEU A 47 5.72 1.00 11.55
CA LEU A 47 4.74 -0.02 11.19
C LEU A 47 3.76 -0.31 12.32
N LEU A 48 4.26 -0.43 13.56
CA LEU A 48 3.40 -0.65 14.73
C LEU A 48 2.49 0.56 15.01
N TYR A 49 3.03 1.78 14.85
CA TYR A 49 2.25 3.01 15.02
C TYR A 49 1.14 3.12 13.97
N LEU A 50 1.45 2.93 12.68
CA LEU A 50 0.45 3.02 11.61
C LEU A 50 -0.59 1.91 11.69
N GLY A 51 -0.18 0.69 12.04
CA GLY A 51 -1.11 -0.41 12.31
C GLY A 51 -2.04 -0.11 13.48
N ALA A 52 -1.52 0.47 14.58
CA ALA A 52 -2.33 0.85 15.73
C ALA A 52 -3.42 1.87 15.38
N LEU A 53 -3.15 2.81 14.46
CA LEU A 53 -4.16 3.77 13.97
C LEU A 53 -5.30 3.08 13.18
N LYS A 54 -5.07 1.85 12.70
CA LYS A 54 -6.03 0.99 12.01
C LYS A 54 -6.59 -0.10 12.92
N ASN A 55 -6.50 0.07 14.24
CA ASN A 55 -6.91 -0.91 15.24
C ASN A 55 -6.21 -2.28 15.11
N TYR A 56 -5.00 -2.31 14.54
CA TYR A 56 -4.26 -3.55 14.27
C TYR A 56 -2.84 -3.52 14.86
N GLN A 57 -2.60 -4.31 15.90
CA GLN A 57 -1.30 -4.35 16.60
C GLN A 57 -0.68 -5.74 16.54
N SER A 58 -0.25 -6.17 15.35
CA SER A 58 0.47 -7.44 15.17
C SER A 58 1.93 -7.21 14.79
N LYS A 59 2.80 -7.26 15.78
CA LYS A 59 4.26 -7.28 15.55
C LYS A 59 4.68 -8.48 14.70
N LYS A 60 3.99 -9.62 14.85
CA LYS A 60 4.25 -10.84 14.07
C LYS A 60 4.04 -10.59 12.57
N ARG A 61 2.89 -10.03 12.19
CA ARG A 61 2.57 -9.71 10.79
C ARG A 61 3.57 -8.70 10.19
N ALA A 62 3.94 -7.67 10.96
CA ALA A 62 4.95 -6.72 10.51
C ALA A 62 6.31 -7.37 10.25
N LEU A 63 6.75 -8.31 11.10
CA LEU A 63 8.00 -9.06 10.90
C LEU A 63 7.93 -9.97 9.67
N GLU A 64 6.81 -10.68 9.47
CA GLU A 64 6.59 -11.54 8.29
C GLU A 64 6.67 -10.73 6.99
N LEU A 65 5.97 -9.58 6.93
CA LEU A 65 6.00 -8.70 5.76
C LEU A 65 7.39 -8.09 5.52
N LEU A 66 8.11 -7.74 6.58
CA LEU A 66 9.50 -7.27 6.48
C LEU A 66 10.42 -8.36 5.94
N GLU A 67 10.22 -9.62 6.33
CA GLU A 67 10.98 -10.75 5.80
C GLU A 67 10.68 -10.96 4.31
N GLN A 68 9.40 -11.00 3.92
CA GLN A 68 8.96 -11.13 2.52
C GLN A 68 9.51 -10.01 1.62
N MET A 69 9.72 -8.81 2.17
CA MET A 69 10.23 -7.66 1.42
C MET A 69 11.75 -7.46 1.52
N GLU A 70 12.47 -8.43 2.10
CA GLU A 70 13.92 -8.39 2.33
C GLU A 70 14.37 -7.17 3.16
N MET A 71 13.55 -6.79 4.15
CA MET A 71 13.72 -5.61 5.00
C MET A 71 13.88 -5.92 6.49
N LEU A 72 13.86 -7.19 6.89
CA LEU A 72 13.91 -7.61 8.29
C LEU A 72 15.16 -7.09 9.03
N GLN A 73 16.32 -7.10 8.38
CA GLN A 73 17.58 -6.56 8.91
C GLN A 73 17.57 -5.03 9.11
N HIS A 74 16.58 -4.33 8.55
CA HIS A 74 16.42 -2.88 8.65
C HIS A 74 15.34 -2.47 9.66
N LYS A 75 14.72 -3.42 10.37
CA LYS A 75 13.60 -3.16 11.29
C LYS A 75 13.91 -2.10 12.36
N ASP A 76 15.15 -2.03 12.83
CA ASP A 76 15.59 -1.12 13.90
C ASP A 76 16.26 0.17 13.34
N LYS A 77 16.42 0.28 12.01
CA LYS A 77 16.98 1.48 11.38
C LYS A 77 15.93 2.57 11.30
N LYS A 78 16.38 3.83 11.36
CA LYS A 78 15.51 4.98 11.08
C LYS A 78 15.13 5.00 9.61
N LEU A 79 13.90 5.41 9.31
CA LEU A 79 13.43 5.58 7.93
C LEU A 79 14.32 6.54 7.12
N SER A 80 14.88 7.56 7.76
CA SER A 80 15.82 8.50 7.12
C SER A 80 17.12 7.86 6.61
N GLU A 81 17.50 6.69 7.12
CA GLU A 81 18.72 5.97 6.74
C GLU A 81 18.50 5.04 5.53
N LEU A 82 17.25 4.85 5.13
CA LEU A 82 16.87 3.95 4.04
C LEU A 82 16.98 4.65 2.69
N SER A 83 17.32 3.88 1.65
CA SER A 83 17.24 4.35 0.28
C SER A 83 15.79 4.63 -0.13
N LYS A 84 15.63 5.36 -1.23
CA LYS A 84 14.33 5.67 -1.83
C LYS A 84 13.48 4.41 -2.06
N GLY A 85 14.05 3.37 -2.66
CA GLY A 85 13.34 2.11 -2.92
C GLY A 85 13.04 1.33 -1.64
N MET A 86 13.93 1.36 -0.65
CA MET A 86 13.68 0.73 0.64
C MET A 86 12.51 1.42 1.37
N GLN A 87 12.41 2.75 1.33
CA GLN A 87 11.27 3.47 1.89
C GLN A 87 9.96 3.12 1.19
N GLN A 88 9.98 2.93 -0.13
CA GLN A 88 8.82 2.45 -0.89
C GLN A 88 8.35 1.07 -0.39
N LYS A 89 9.30 0.15 -0.16
CA LYS A 89 8.98 -1.17 0.41
C LYS A 89 8.34 -1.05 1.79
N ILE A 90 8.87 -0.21 2.67
CA ILE A 90 8.26 0.01 3.99
C ILE A 90 6.88 0.67 3.89
N GLN A 91 6.65 1.56 2.92
CA GLN A 91 5.33 2.15 2.69
C GLN A 91 4.31 1.13 2.24
N LEU A 92 4.69 0.23 1.32
CA LEU A 92 3.83 -0.87 0.91
C LEU A 92 3.48 -1.75 2.11
N ILE A 93 4.47 -2.13 2.92
CA ILE A 93 4.24 -2.89 4.16
C ILE A 93 3.29 -2.14 5.09
N ALA A 94 3.48 -0.85 5.30
CA ALA A 94 2.61 -0.03 6.13
C ALA A 94 1.17 -0.01 5.62
N ALA A 95 0.98 0.02 4.29
CA ALA A 95 -0.34 0.02 3.66
C ALA A 95 -1.08 -1.31 3.82
N ILE A 96 -0.38 -2.44 4.03
CA ILE A 96 -0.99 -3.78 4.10
C ILE A 96 -0.83 -4.46 5.46
N CYS A 97 -0.08 -3.87 6.39
CA CYS A 97 0.25 -4.51 7.67
C CYS A 97 -0.98 -4.82 8.53
N HIS A 98 -2.04 -4.01 8.38
CA HIS A 98 -3.31 -4.16 9.07
C HIS A 98 -4.30 -5.09 8.37
N ASP A 99 -3.84 -5.85 7.38
CA ASP A 99 -4.61 -6.85 6.65
C ASP A 99 -5.90 -6.32 5.97
N PRO A 100 -5.82 -5.21 5.20
CA PRO A 100 -6.98 -4.58 4.58
C PRO A 100 -7.71 -5.50 3.58
N GLU A 101 -8.98 -5.20 3.31
CA GLU A 101 -9.78 -5.87 2.27
C GLU A 101 -9.61 -5.19 0.89
N LEU A 102 -9.45 -3.86 0.89
CA LEU A 102 -9.19 -3.04 -0.30
C LEU A 102 -7.82 -2.38 -0.20
N ILE A 103 -6.98 -2.56 -1.21
CA ILE A 103 -5.64 -1.98 -1.30
C ILE A 103 -5.60 -1.04 -2.49
N ILE A 104 -5.29 0.23 -2.26
CA ILE A 104 -5.14 1.26 -3.29
C ILE A 104 -3.66 1.61 -3.40
N LEU A 105 -3.09 1.40 -4.58
CA LEU A 105 -1.67 1.62 -4.87
C LEU A 105 -1.51 2.69 -5.93
N ASP A 106 -0.91 3.82 -5.57
CA ASP A 106 -0.63 4.92 -6.47
C ASP A 106 0.84 4.88 -6.90
N GLU A 107 1.07 4.57 -8.18
CA GLU A 107 2.39 4.39 -8.79
C GLU A 107 3.35 3.50 -7.96
N PRO A 108 2.94 2.26 -7.60
CA PRO A 108 3.69 1.42 -6.64
C PRO A 108 5.11 1.05 -7.10
N PHE A 109 5.38 1.12 -8.40
CA PHE A 109 6.66 0.75 -9.00
C PHE A 109 7.61 1.95 -9.21
N SER A 110 7.15 3.17 -8.95
CA SER A 110 7.89 4.39 -9.27
C SER A 110 9.23 4.47 -8.51
N GLY A 111 10.30 4.68 -9.26
CA GLY A 111 11.65 4.86 -8.71
C GLY A 111 12.27 3.59 -8.09
N LEU A 112 11.74 2.41 -8.42
CA LEU A 112 12.34 1.13 -8.07
C LEU A 112 13.26 0.62 -9.18
N ASP A 113 14.34 -0.05 -8.78
CA ASP A 113 15.13 -0.86 -9.71
C ASP A 113 14.39 -2.16 -10.07
N PRO A 114 14.80 -2.86 -11.15
CA PRO A 114 14.10 -4.07 -11.62
C PRO A 114 13.97 -5.19 -10.59
N VAL A 115 14.93 -5.31 -9.66
CA VAL A 115 14.90 -6.35 -8.61
C VAL A 115 13.79 -6.04 -7.61
N ASN A 116 13.73 -4.79 -7.13
CA ASN A 116 12.68 -4.37 -6.21
C ASN A 116 11.28 -4.32 -6.88
N MET A 117 11.19 -3.97 -8.16
CA MET A 117 9.92 -4.03 -8.90
C MET A 117 9.35 -5.45 -8.92
N LYS A 118 10.19 -6.46 -9.16
CA LYS A 118 9.78 -7.86 -9.15
C LYS A 118 9.21 -8.27 -7.79
N LEU A 119 9.89 -7.89 -6.70
CA LEU A 119 9.47 -8.21 -5.33
C LEU A 119 8.12 -7.57 -4.97
N VAL A 120 7.95 -6.28 -5.28
CA VAL A 120 6.67 -5.56 -5.09
C VAL A 120 5.55 -6.22 -5.89
N LYS A 121 5.83 -6.58 -7.14
CA LYS A 121 4.88 -7.27 -8.01
C LYS A 121 4.46 -8.63 -7.43
N GLU A 122 5.40 -9.44 -6.96
CA GLU A 122 5.11 -10.74 -6.37
C GLU A 122 4.21 -10.60 -5.13
N MET A 123 4.49 -9.61 -4.28
CA MET A 123 3.64 -9.29 -3.12
C MET A 123 2.21 -8.90 -3.54
N ILE A 124 2.05 -8.03 -4.54
CA ILE A 124 0.73 -7.62 -5.03
C ILE A 124 -0.04 -8.83 -5.60
N VAL A 125 0.62 -9.67 -6.39
CA VAL A 125 0.00 -10.87 -6.96
C VAL A 125 -0.44 -11.83 -5.85
N GLU A 126 0.38 -12.01 -4.80
CA GLU A 126 0.04 -12.90 -3.69
C GLU A 126 -1.17 -12.38 -2.90
N LEU A 127 -1.22 -11.08 -2.58
CA LEU A 127 -2.39 -10.45 -1.96
C LEU A 127 -3.66 -10.65 -2.81
N GLY A 128 -3.53 -10.60 -4.14
CA GLY A 128 -4.65 -10.91 -5.05
C GLY A 128 -5.12 -12.36 -4.93
N LYS A 129 -4.19 -13.33 -4.78
CA LYS A 129 -4.54 -14.75 -4.56
C LYS A 129 -5.17 -15.00 -3.19
N GLU A 130 -4.80 -14.21 -2.19
CA GLU A 130 -5.44 -14.20 -0.86
C GLU A 130 -6.88 -13.64 -0.89
N GLY A 131 -7.35 -13.16 -2.05
CA GLY A 131 -8.71 -12.66 -2.24
C GLY A 131 -8.88 -11.17 -1.94
N LYS A 132 -7.77 -10.42 -1.76
CA LYS A 132 -7.82 -8.97 -1.54
C LYS A 132 -8.21 -8.24 -2.82
N THR A 133 -8.99 -7.16 -2.68
CA THR A 133 -9.27 -6.27 -3.81
C THR A 133 -8.14 -5.26 -3.95
N ILE A 134 -7.55 -5.14 -5.14
CA ILE A 134 -6.41 -4.24 -5.37
C ILE A 134 -6.74 -3.29 -6.52
N LEU A 135 -6.63 -1.99 -6.27
CA LEU A 135 -6.72 -0.93 -7.25
C LEU A 135 -5.33 -0.33 -7.45
N ILE A 136 -4.83 -0.35 -8.69
CA ILE A 136 -3.50 0.16 -9.03
C ILE A 136 -3.66 1.31 -10.02
N SER A 137 -3.08 2.45 -9.69
CA SER A 137 -2.83 3.56 -10.61
C SER A 137 -1.40 3.43 -11.13
N THR A 138 -1.24 3.36 -12.45
CA THR A 138 0.08 3.39 -13.08
C THR A 138 0.01 3.77 -14.56
N HIS A 139 1.07 4.40 -15.06
CA HIS A 139 1.31 4.65 -16.49
C HIS A 139 2.10 3.53 -17.19
N MET A 140 2.57 2.49 -16.47
CA MET A 140 3.40 1.43 -17.02
C MET A 140 2.57 0.24 -17.56
N MET A 141 2.27 0.25 -18.86
CA MET A 141 1.37 -0.73 -19.49
C MET A 141 1.86 -2.19 -19.39
N ASP A 142 3.18 -2.40 -19.44
CA ASP A 142 3.82 -3.70 -19.29
C ASP A 142 3.57 -4.36 -17.92
N GLN A 143 3.39 -3.54 -16.88
CA GLN A 143 3.06 -4.00 -15.53
C GLN A 143 1.58 -4.40 -15.45
N VAL A 144 0.70 -3.59 -16.03
CA VAL A 144 -0.75 -3.80 -16.03
C VAL A 144 -1.12 -5.13 -16.70
N GLU A 145 -0.59 -5.40 -17.90
CA GLU A 145 -0.93 -6.60 -18.67
C GLU A 145 -0.59 -7.92 -17.94
N ARG A 146 0.43 -7.90 -17.07
CA ARG A 146 0.93 -9.11 -16.41
C ARG A 146 0.29 -9.37 -15.05
N MET A 147 -0.46 -8.42 -14.49
CA MET A 147 -0.93 -8.47 -13.10
C MET A 147 -2.43 -8.24 -12.96
N CYS A 148 -2.99 -7.37 -13.79
CA CYS A 148 -4.37 -6.92 -13.61
C CYS A 148 -5.34 -7.86 -14.32
N SER A 149 -6.41 -8.22 -13.61
CA SER A 149 -7.55 -8.95 -14.19
C SER A 149 -8.47 -8.04 -15.01
N ARG A 150 -8.46 -6.74 -14.70
CA ARG A 150 -9.29 -5.71 -15.34
C ARG A 150 -8.47 -4.42 -15.49
N ILE A 151 -8.70 -3.71 -16.60
CA ILE A 151 -8.04 -2.44 -16.90
C ILE A 151 -9.11 -1.39 -17.11
N PHE A 152 -8.93 -0.22 -16.50
CA PHE A 152 -9.74 0.98 -16.71
C PHE A 152 -8.82 2.10 -17.18
N MET A 153 -9.14 2.70 -18.32
CA MET A 153 -8.36 3.80 -18.90
C MET A 153 -9.18 5.09 -18.83
N MET A 154 -8.59 6.12 -18.23
CA MET A 154 -9.22 7.41 -18.01
C MET A 154 -8.52 8.46 -18.89
N HIS A 155 -9.28 9.28 -19.62
CA HIS A 155 -8.75 10.35 -20.47
C HIS A 155 -9.60 11.61 -20.35
N ARG A 156 -8.99 12.69 -19.87
CA ARG A 156 -9.64 14.00 -19.62
C ARG A 156 -10.76 13.96 -18.56
N GLY A 157 -10.53 13.21 -17.48
CA GLY A 157 -11.53 12.97 -16.43
C GLY A 157 -12.53 11.95 -16.90
#